data_AF-A0A7W0Y515-F1
#
_entry.id   AF-A0A7W0Y515-F1
#
_cell.length_a   1.000
_cell.length_b   1.000
_cell.length_c   1.000
_cell.angle_alpha   90.00
_cell.angle_beta   90.00
_cell.angle_gamma   90.00
#
_symmetry.space_group_name_H-M   'P 1'
#
loop_
_entity.id
_entity.type
_entity.pdbx_description
1 polymer ?
#
loop_
_entity_poly.entity_id
_entity_poly.type
_entity_poly.pdbx_seq_one_letter_code
_entity_poly.pdbx_strand_id
1 'polypeptide(L)'
;ENVRQLARALFHQLRDVHGVSDDRGVLLEVAALLHDVGEVVNQRGHHKHSEYMIRWGRIPGLDDQSREIVALMVRTHRKEGARSKQLINESALPKELRSQVRKLTALLRVADALDTDHRSRVEQVVCTRMGDAIVLDLVVRDGPSRDDAKLLRKADLFREEFNLDLRVTVARPLVTPTEPSASANNLPIVS
;
A
#
# COMPACT_ATOMS: atom_id res chain seq x y z
N GLU A 1 2.22 -6.75 -6.49
CA GLU A 1 0.76 -7.00 -6.59
C GLU A 1 0.03 -6.77 -5.26
N ASN A 2 0.46 -7.35 -4.14
CA ASN A 2 -0.22 -7.16 -2.84
C ASN A 2 -0.25 -5.71 -2.34
N VAL A 3 0.90 -4.99 -2.38
CA VAL A 3 0.96 -3.56 -2.03
C VAL A 3 -0.08 -2.73 -2.79
N ARG A 4 -0.31 -3.01 -4.08
CA ARG A 4 -1.34 -2.33 -4.88
C ARG A 4 -2.74 -2.57 -4.33
N GLN A 5 -3.06 -3.82 -4.01
CA GLN A 5 -4.38 -4.19 -3.47
C GLN A 5 -4.64 -3.50 -2.13
N LEU A 6 -3.66 -3.50 -1.24
CA LEU A 6 -3.75 -2.82 0.05
C LEU A 6 -3.82 -1.29 -0.11
N ALA A 7 -3.01 -0.69 -0.99
CA ALA A 7 -3.05 0.74 -1.25
C ALA A 7 -4.41 1.19 -1.81
N ARG A 8 -4.98 0.40 -2.73
CA ARG A 8 -6.34 0.62 -3.27
C ARG A 8 -7.41 0.51 -2.18
N ALA A 9 -7.31 -0.50 -1.32
CA ALA A 9 -8.26 -0.67 -0.20
C ALA A 9 -8.20 0.52 0.78
N LEU A 10 -6.99 0.95 1.17
CA LEU A 10 -6.79 2.12 2.03
C LEU A 10 -7.34 3.40 1.39
N PHE A 11 -7.09 3.61 0.09
CA PHE A 11 -7.60 4.77 -0.64
C PHE A 11 -9.13 4.84 -0.61
N HIS A 12 -9.82 3.75 -0.96
CA HIS A 12 -11.28 3.79 -0.98
C HIS A 12 -11.90 3.92 0.41
N GLN A 13 -11.35 3.24 1.42
CA GLN A 13 -11.91 3.25 2.78
C GLN A 13 -11.61 4.54 3.55
N LEU A 14 -10.58 5.29 3.18
CA LEU A 14 -10.16 6.52 3.86
C LEU A 14 -10.47 7.77 3.02
N ARG A 15 -11.41 7.69 2.09
CA ARG A 15 -11.76 8.80 1.18
C ARG A 15 -12.17 10.07 1.92
N ASP A 16 -12.90 9.93 3.03
CA ASP A 16 -13.31 11.03 3.92
C ASP A 16 -12.13 11.66 4.68
N VAL A 17 -11.06 10.89 4.91
CA VAL A 17 -9.83 11.34 5.57
C VAL A 17 -8.93 12.10 4.59
N HIS A 18 -8.63 11.50 3.43
CA HIS A 18 -7.64 12.10 2.52
C HIS A 18 -8.26 13.10 1.54
N GLY A 19 -9.53 12.95 1.13
CA GLY A 19 -10.23 13.89 0.26
C GLY A 19 -9.55 14.10 -1.10
N VAL A 20 -8.90 13.06 -1.64
CA VAL A 20 -8.24 13.08 -2.95
C VAL A 20 -9.17 12.42 -3.96
N SER A 21 -9.25 12.97 -5.16
CA SER A 21 -10.12 12.47 -6.25
C SER A 21 -9.68 11.10 -6.77
N ASP A 22 -10.65 10.33 -7.29
CA ASP A 22 -10.46 8.93 -7.70
C ASP A 22 -9.46 8.75 -8.85
N ASP A 23 -9.30 9.74 -9.74
CA ASP A 23 -8.30 9.73 -10.81
C ASP A 23 -6.87 9.61 -10.27
N ARG A 24 -6.61 10.18 -9.09
CA ARG A 24 -5.32 10.06 -8.41
C ARG A 24 -5.17 8.71 -7.68
N GLY A 25 -6.26 8.02 -7.37
CA GLY A 25 -6.24 6.67 -6.84
C GLY A 25 -5.56 5.69 -7.81
N VAL A 26 -5.81 5.86 -9.12
CA VAL A 26 -5.12 5.09 -10.16
C VAL A 26 -3.61 5.34 -10.12
N LEU A 27 -3.15 6.58 -9.91
CA LEU A 27 -1.73 6.87 -9.80
C LEU A 27 -1.08 6.25 -8.56
N LEU A 28 -1.82 6.14 -7.45
CA LEU A 28 -1.36 5.42 -6.27
C LEU A 28 -1.18 3.93 -6.58
N GLU A 29 -2.11 3.31 -7.30
CA GLU A 29 -1.99 1.92 -7.73
C GLU A 29 -0.78 1.70 -8.66
N VAL A 30 -0.54 2.62 -9.60
CA VAL A 30 0.63 2.58 -10.47
C VAL A 30 1.93 2.72 -9.66
N ALA A 31 1.99 3.65 -8.70
CA ALA A 31 3.15 3.76 -7.82
C ALA A 31 3.37 2.50 -6.97
N ALA A 32 2.30 1.89 -6.46
CA ALA A 32 2.36 0.63 -5.73
C ALA A 32 2.85 -0.54 -6.60
N LEU A 33 2.58 -0.55 -7.90
CA LEU A 33 3.14 -1.55 -8.82
C LEU A 33 4.62 -1.32 -9.13
N LEU A 34 5.07 -0.06 -9.12
CA LEU A 34 6.41 0.32 -9.60
C LEU A 34 7.40 0.67 -8.48
N HIS A 35 6.99 0.68 -7.21
CA HIS A 35 7.82 1.19 -6.11
C HIS A 35 9.20 0.54 -6.01
N ASP A 36 9.29 -0.76 -6.28
CA ASP A 36 10.53 -1.55 -6.21
C ASP A 36 11.10 -1.95 -7.57
N VAL A 37 10.63 -1.37 -8.68
CA VAL A 37 11.15 -1.70 -10.02
C VAL A 37 12.66 -1.46 -10.13
N GLY A 38 13.21 -0.53 -9.35
CA GLY A 38 14.63 -0.23 -9.27
C GLY A 38 15.49 -1.28 -8.57
N GLU A 39 14.91 -2.29 -7.93
CA GLU A 39 15.67 -3.40 -7.32
C GLU A 39 16.46 -4.20 -8.36
N VAL A 40 15.97 -4.26 -9.60
CA VAL A 40 16.68 -4.90 -10.73
C VAL A 40 18.02 -4.23 -11.03
N VAL A 41 18.18 -2.96 -10.65
CA VAL A 41 19.44 -2.21 -10.78
C VAL A 41 20.29 -2.43 -9.54
N ASN A 42 19.75 -2.12 -8.36
CA ASN A 42 20.40 -2.34 -7.07
C ASN A 42 19.39 -2.23 -5.92
N GLN A 43 19.43 -3.18 -4.99
CA GLN A 43 18.66 -3.10 -3.74
C GLN A 43 19.00 -1.83 -2.94
N ARG A 44 20.28 -1.47 -2.87
CA ARG A 44 20.73 -0.25 -2.18
C ARG A 44 20.30 0.96 -2.99
N GLY A 45 19.27 1.63 -2.51
CA GLY A 45 18.79 2.84 -3.16
C GLY A 45 17.78 2.58 -4.27
N HIS A 46 17.14 1.40 -4.33
CA HIS A 46 16.11 1.06 -5.32
C HIS A 46 15.10 2.19 -5.54
N HIS A 47 14.56 2.82 -4.50
CA HIS A 47 13.65 3.99 -4.61
C HIS A 47 14.18 5.15 -5.50
N LYS A 48 15.50 5.36 -5.61
CA LYS A 48 16.12 6.30 -6.57
C LYS A 48 16.12 5.76 -7.99
N HIS A 49 16.43 4.47 -8.14
CA HIS A 49 16.44 3.80 -9.43
C HIS A 49 15.02 3.68 -9.99
N SER A 50 14.04 3.30 -9.14
CA SER A 50 12.62 3.29 -9.46
C SER A 50 12.14 4.68 -9.89
N GLU A 51 12.46 5.74 -9.13
CA GLU A 51 12.17 7.13 -9.53
C GLU A 51 12.74 7.44 -10.91
N TYR A 52 14.03 7.14 -11.14
CA TYR A 52 14.70 7.41 -12.42
C TYR A 52 14.04 6.65 -13.58
N MET A 53 13.75 5.37 -13.38
CA MET A 53 13.10 4.52 -14.39
C MET A 53 11.68 4.98 -14.71
N ILE A 54 10.93 5.49 -13.73
CA ILE A 54 9.58 6.02 -13.96
C ILE A 54 9.64 7.36 -14.68
N ARG A 55 10.52 8.27 -14.23
CA ARG A 55 10.64 9.61 -14.79
C ARG A 55 11.12 9.58 -16.25
N TRP A 56 12.02 8.66 -16.59
CA TRP A 56 12.62 8.60 -17.94
C TRP A 56 12.20 7.40 -18.77
N GLY A 57 11.57 6.40 -18.17
CA GLY A 57 11.03 5.24 -18.88
C GLY A 57 9.72 5.59 -19.59
N ARG A 58 9.57 5.17 -20.84
CA ARG A 58 8.34 5.42 -21.61
C ARG A 58 7.20 4.52 -21.14
N ILE A 59 6.49 4.92 -20.08
CA ILE A 59 5.30 4.22 -19.57
C ILE A 59 4.05 4.76 -20.30
N PRO A 60 3.38 3.97 -21.15
CA PRO A 60 2.15 4.38 -21.81
C PRO A 60 1.05 4.74 -20.80
N GLY A 61 0.27 5.77 -21.09
CA GLY A 61 -0.83 6.22 -20.23
C GLY A 61 -0.44 7.16 -19.09
N LEU A 62 0.87 7.42 -18.87
CA LEU A 62 1.33 8.47 -17.95
C LEU A 62 1.78 9.70 -18.74
N ASP A 63 0.97 10.77 -18.65
CA ASP A 63 1.39 12.11 -19.04
C ASP A 63 2.49 12.65 -18.09
N ASP A 64 3.10 13.78 -18.44
CA ASP A 64 4.25 14.31 -17.71
C ASP A 64 3.93 14.61 -16.23
N GLN A 65 2.73 15.14 -15.96
CA GLN A 65 2.30 15.43 -14.60
C GLN A 65 2.07 14.16 -13.78
N SER A 66 1.34 13.18 -14.33
CA SER A 66 1.05 11.90 -13.69
C SER A 66 2.34 11.13 -13.45
N ARG A 67 3.26 11.16 -14.42
CA ARG A 67 4.60 10.58 -14.31
C ARG A 67 5.39 11.19 -13.16
N GLU A 68 5.41 12.51 -13.02
CA GLU A 68 6.12 13.16 -11.91
C GLU A 68 5.47 12.84 -10.57
N ILE A 69 4.14 12.79 -10.50
CA ILE A 69 3.40 12.37 -9.30
C ILE A 69 3.79 10.94 -8.89
N VAL A 70 3.76 9.99 -9.82
CA VAL A 70 4.13 8.58 -9.58
C VAL A 70 5.61 8.47 -9.19
N ALA A 71 6.51 9.13 -9.91
CA ALA A 71 7.94 9.13 -9.62
C ALA A 71 8.23 9.67 -8.22
N LEU A 72 7.54 10.73 -7.80
CA LEU A 72 7.73 11.35 -6.49
C LEU A 72 7.16 10.48 -5.35
N MET A 73 6.01 9.83 -5.54
CA MET A 73 5.48 8.84 -4.58
C MET A 73 6.48 7.69 -4.41
N VAL A 74 6.97 7.13 -5.52
CA VAL A 74 7.95 6.04 -5.50
C VAL A 74 9.31 6.51 -4.94
N ARG A 75 9.68 7.76 -5.12
CA ARG A 75 10.90 8.30 -4.51
C ARG A 75 10.82 8.35 -2.99
N THR A 76 9.62 8.56 -2.45
CA THR A 76 9.38 8.95 -1.05
C THR A 76 8.60 7.91 -0.24
N HIS A 77 8.29 6.74 -0.83
CA HIS A 77 7.69 5.62 -0.11
C HIS A 77 8.63 4.98 0.93
N ARG A 78 9.93 5.28 0.87
CA ARG A 78 10.96 4.79 1.79
C ARG A 78 11.59 5.94 2.59
N LYS A 79 12.21 5.60 3.73
CA LYS A 79 12.82 6.51 4.73
C LYS A 79 11.79 7.12 5.67
N GLU A 80 12.23 7.99 6.57
CA GLU A 80 11.36 8.73 7.48
C GLU A 80 10.37 9.64 6.74
N GLY A 81 9.18 9.79 7.33
CA GLY A 81 8.06 10.56 6.83
C GLY A 81 8.39 12.04 6.71
N ALA A 82 9.09 12.60 7.70
CA ALA A 82 9.55 13.99 7.66
C ALA A 82 10.42 14.27 6.43
N ARG A 83 11.37 13.38 6.12
CA ARG A 83 12.22 13.51 4.93
C ARG A 83 11.42 13.34 3.63
N SER A 84 10.43 12.46 3.63
CA SER A 84 9.51 12.24 2.51
C SER A 84 8.70 13.50 2.22
N LYS A 85 8.09 14.09 3.25
CA LYS A 85 7.37 15.36 3.19
C LYS A 85 8.24 16.50 2.69
N GLN A 86 9.46 16.61 3.20
CA GLN A 86 10.40 17.64 2.75
C GLN A 86 10.68 17.52 1.24
N LEU A 87 11.06 16.32 0.76
CA LEU A 87 11.33 16.11 -0.66
C LEU A 87 10.12 16.41 -1.55
N ILE A 88 8.91 16.06 -1.10
CA ILE A 88 7.69 16.39 -1.83
C ILE A 88 7.48 17.92 -1.88
N ASN A 89 7.70 18.61 -0.76
CA ASN A 89 7.56 20.06 -0.68
C ASN A 89 8.62 20.82 -1.51
N GLU A 90 9.80 20.25 -1.70
CA GLU A 90 10.88 20.80 -2.52
C GLU A 90 10.69 20.55 -4.03
N SER A 91 9.72 19.72 -4.42
CA SER A 91 9.44 19.46 -5.83
C SER A 91 8.85 20.69 -6.56
N ALA A 92 8.97 20.67 -7.88
CA ALA A 92 8.43 21.72 -8.77
C ALA A 92 6.90 21.66 -8.94
N LEU A 93 6.21 20.70 -8.32
CA LEU A 93 4.76 20.59 -8.41
C LEU A 93 4.07 21.78 -7.70
N PRO A 94 2.91 22.23 -8.22
CA PRO A 94 2.02 23.15 -7.52
C PRO A 94 1.69 22.68 -6.11
N LYS A 95 1.39 23.63 -5.21
CA LYS A 95 1.12 23.36 -3.79
C LYS A 95 0.01 22.32 -3.59
N GLU A 96 -1.03 22.39 -4.39
CA GLU A 96 -2.19 21.50 -4.36
C GLU A 96 -1.78 20.07 -4.71
N LEU A 97 -0.99 19.90 -5.77
CA LEU A 97 -0.48 18.59 -6.18
C LEU A 97 0.52 18.03 -5.16
N ARG A 98 1.40 18.86 -4.58
CA ARG A 98 2.29 18.43 -3.49
C ARG A 98 1.48 17.90 -2.30
N SER A 99 0.37 18.56 -1.96
CA SER A 99 -0.54 18.09 -0.93
C SER A 99 -1.14 16.73 -1.24
N GLN A 100 -1.66 16.55 -2.47
CA GLN A 100 -2.18 15.25 -2.91
C GLN A 100 -1.10 14.17 -2.86
N VAL A 101 0.12 14.45 -3.35
CA VAL A 101 1.24 13.50 -3.33
C VAL A 101 1.61 13.09 -1.91
N ARG A 102 1.65 14.01 -0.93
CA ARG A 102 1.91 13.65 0.48
C ARG A 102 0.88 12.68 1.03
N LYS A 103 -0.41 12.96 0.79
CA LYS A 103 -1.51 12.10 1.22
C LYS A 103 -1.43 10.70 0.59
N LEU A 104 -1.22 10.63 -0.71
CA LEU A 104 -1.09 9.35 -1.41
C LEU A 104 0.17 8.58 -1.00
N THR A 105 1.29 9.29 -0.80
CA THR A 105 2.53 8.70 -0.30
C THR A 105 2.35 8.14 1.11
N ALA A 106 1.59 8.81 1.98
CA ALA A 106 1.26 8.30 3.30
C ALA A 106 0.52 6.95 3.22
N LEU A 107 -0.46 6.82 2.32
CA LEU A 107 -1.17 5.57 2.08
C LEU A 107 -0.26 4.48 1.50
N LEU A 108 0.57 4.84 0.51
CA LEU A 108 1.54 3.91 -0.10
C LEU A 108 2.51 3.34 0.93
N ARG A 109 3.04 4.20 1.81
CA ARG A 109 3.95 3.81 2.89
C ARG A 109 3.32 2.83 3.86
N VAL A 110 2.05 3.04 4.21
CA VAL A 110 1.29 2.11 5.06
C VAL A 110 1.09 0.79 4.33
N ALA A 111 0.61 0.80 3.08
CA ALA A 111 0.41 -0.41 2.28
C ALA A 111 1.68 -1.26 2.12
N ASP A 112 2.81 -0.61 1.83
CA ASP A 112 4.12 -1.23 1.72
C ASP A 112 4.62 -1.79 3.07
N ALA A 113 4.34 -1.11 4.19
CA ALA A 113 4.63 -1.66 5.52
C ALA A 113 3.74 -2.85 5.90
N LEU A 114 2.52 -2.94 5.37
CA LEU A 114 1.64 -4.10 5.59
C LEU A 114 2.11 -5.34 4.81
N ASP A 115 2.76 -5.18 3.66
CA ASP A 115 3.33 -6.26 2.85
C ASP A 115 4.82 -6.53 3.16
N THR A 116 5.18 -6.52 4.45
CA THR A 116 6.59 -6.70 4.85
C THR A 116 7.15 -8.04 4.39
N ASP A 117 8.41 -8.03 3.95
CA ASP A 117 9.15 -9.16 3.37
C ASP A 117 8.57 -9.70 2.05
N HIS A 118 7.64 -8.96 1.41
CA HIS A 118 6.96 -9.34 0.16
C HIS A 118 6.30 -10.73 0.21
N ARG A 119 5.92 -11.19 1.41
CA ARG A 119 5.32 -12.52 1.62
C ARG A 119 3.80 -12.52 1.42
N SER A 120 3.18 -11.37 1.15
CA SER A 120 1.73 -11.24 1.04
C SER A 120 1.00 -11.81 2.25
N ARG A 121 1.50 -11.47 3.44
CA ARG A 121 0.98 -11.98 4.71
C ARG A 121 -0.36 -11.36 5.06
N VAL A 122 -0.46 -10.03 4.94
CA VAL A 122 -1.71 -9.29 5.06
C VAL A 122 -2.46 -9.44 3.74
N GLU A 123 -3.62 -10.10 3.79
CA GLU A 123 -4.45 -10.38 2.62
C GLU A 123 -5.57 -9.36 2.46
N GLN A 124 -6.09 -8.84 3.59
CA GLN A 124 -7.14 -7.82 3.59
C GLN A 124 -6.94 -6.84 4.74
N VAL A 125 -7.44 -5.62 4.54
CA VAL A 125 -7.49 -4.56 5.54
C VAL A 125 -8.87 -3.93 5.54
N VAL A 126 -9.46 -3.78 6.72
CA VAL A 126 -10.66 -2.99 6.96
C VAL A 126 -10.30 -1.82 7.85
N CYS A 127 -10.69 -0.61 7.46
CA CYS A 127 -10.39 0.63 8.18
C CYS A 127 -11.63 1.09 8.95
N THR A 128 -11.50 1.25 10.26
CA THR A 128 -12.54 1.82 11.11
C THR A 128 -12.03 3.09 11.78
N ARG A 129 -12.74 4.20 11.62
CA ARG A 129 -12.44 5.43 12.34
C ARG A 129 -12.97 5.34 13.77
N MET A 130 -12.09 5.56 14.75
CA MET A 130 -12.40 5.61 16.17
C MET A 130 -11.83 6.89 16.77
N GLY A 131 -12.63 7.97 16.77
CA GLY A 131 -12.21 9.27 17.27
C GLY A 131 -11.05 9.86 16.45
N ASP A 132 -9.89 9.99 17.10
CA ASP A 132 -8.62 10.49 16.56
C ASP A 132 -7.70 9.38 16.03
N ALA A 133 -8.21 8.14 15.92
CA ALA A 133 -7.46 7.00 15.40
C ALA A 133 -8.18 6.32 14.23
N ILE A 134 -7.39 5.75 13.32
CA ILE A 134 -7.84 4.73 12.36
C ILE A 134 -7.35 3.38 12.86
N VAL A 135 -8.29 2.46 13.09
CA VAL A 135 -8.00 1.05 13.39
C VAL A 135 -8.01 0.28 12.07
N LEU A 136 -6.91 -0.42 11.79
CA LEU A 136 -6.76 -1.31 10.66
C LEU A 136 -6.96 -2.75 11.14
N ASP A 137 -8.14 -3.31 10.88
CA ASP A 137 -8.44 -4.72 11.08
C ASP A 137 -7.82 -5.52 9.94
N LEU A 138 -6.74 -6.24 10.25
CA LEU A 138 -5.94 -7.00 9.29
C LEU A 138 -6.31 -8.47 9.31
N VAL A 139 -6.64 -9.00 8.13
CA VAL A 139 -6.75 -10.44 7.90
C VAL A 139 -5.40 -10.95 7.42
N VAL A 140 -4.79 -11.83 8.22
CA VAL A 140 -3.45 -12.37 7.93
C VAL A 140 -3.48 -13.89 7.80
N ARG A 141 -2.79 -14.43 6.80
CA ARG A 141 -2.82 -15.86 6.44
C ARG A 141 -2.46 -16.81 7.59
N ASP A 142 -1.43 -16.44 8.34
CA ASP A 142 -0.76 -17.24 9.36
C ASP A 142 -1.18 -16.88 10.80
N GLY A 143 -2.15 -15.97 10.95
CA GLY A 143 -2.62 -15.48 12.25
C GLY A 143 -1.68 -14.46 12.91
N PRO A 144 -2.01 -14.01 14.14
CA PRO A 144 -1.23 -13.00 14.86
C PRO A 144 0.22 -13.43 15.12
N SER A 145 1.14 -12.48 15.09
CA SER A 145 2.58 -12.68 15.30
C SER A 145 3.16 -11.60 16.22
N ARG A 146 4.28 -11.90 16.87
CA ARG A 146 5.05 -10.93 17.66
C ARG A 146 5.54 -9.75 16.84
N ASP A 147 5.68 -9.94 15.53
CA ASP A 147 6.13 -8.90 14.60
C ASP A 147 5.02 -7.94 14.14
N ASP A 148 3.76 -8.17 14.53
CA ASP A 148 2.62 -7.34 14.12
C ASP A 148 2.79 -5.86 14.52
N ALA A 149 3.51 -5.58 15.60
CA ALA A 149 3.87 -4.23 16.01
C ALA A 149 4.68 -3.46 14.94
N LYS A 150 5.38 -4.16 14.03
CA LYS A 150 6.19 -3.56 12.96
C LYS A 150 5.38 -3.21 11.70
N LEU A 151 4.12 -3.63 11.62
CA LEU A 151 3.24 -3.37 10.47
C LEU A 151 2.94 -1.87 10.28
N LEU A 152 3.11 -1.08 11.33
CA LEU A 152 2.93 0.38 11.32
C LEU A 152 4.24 1.18 11.31
N ARG A 153 5.39 0.55 11.02
CA ARG A 153 6.71 1.21 11.08
C ARG A 153 6.88 2.39 10.12
N LYS A 154 6.04 2.51 9.09
CA LYS A 154 6.03 3.61 8.11
C LYS A 154 4.79 4.52 8.20
N ALA A 155 4.04 4.44 9.31
CA ALA A 155 2.83 5.24 9.53
C ALA A 155 3.11 6.69 9.97
N ASP A 156 4.37 7.08 10.13
CA ASP A 156 4.78 8.41 10.56
C ASP A 156 4.27 9.54 9.65
N LEU A 157 4.41 9.41 8.32
CA LEU A 157 3.86 10.40 7.38
C LEU A 157 2.32 10.44 7.42
N PHE A 158 1.67 9.31 7.66
CA PHE A 158 0.21 9.26 7.82
C PHE A 158 -0.23 10.09 9.02
N ARG A 159 0.38 9.85 10.18
CA ARG A 159 0.05 10.58 11.41
C ARG A 159 0.26 12.08 11.24
N GLU A 160 1.36 12.45 10.59
CA GLU A 160 1.68 13.85 10.35
C GLU A 160 0.72 14.54 9.35
N GLU A 161 0.37 13.86 8.24
CA GLU A 161 -0.46 14.48 7.19
C GLU A 161 -1.95 14.52 7.57
N PHE A 162 -2.45 13.54 8.31
CA PHE A 162 -3.87 13.44 8.64
C PHE A 162 -4.20 13.80 10.09
N ASN A 163 -3.19 13.98 10.95
CA ASN A 163 -3.37 14.23 12.38
C ASN A 163 -4.26 13.17 13.05
N LEU A 164 -4.05 11.91 12.67
CA LEU A 164 -4.76 10.73 13.18
C LEU A 164 -3.75 9.65 13.53
N ASP A 165 -3.97 8.96 14.66
CA ASP A 165 -3.17 7.79 15.02
C ASP A 165 -3.56 6.58 14.14
N LEU A 166 -2.63 5.63 13.96
CA LEU A 166 -2.88 4.35 13.32
C LEU A 166 -2.68 3.23 14.33
N ARG A 167 -3.65 2.32 14.39
CA ARG A 167 -3.61 1.10 15.20
C ARG A 167 -3.93 -0.10 14.33
N VAL A 168 -3.42 -1.26 14.73
CA VAL A 168 -3.70 -2.53 14.05
C VAL A 168 -4.34 -3.50 15.02
N THR A 169 -5.30 -4.24 14.51
CA THR A 169 -5.88 -5.43 15.10
C THR A 169 -5.65 -6.54 14.10
N VAL A 170 -5.22 -7.71 14.57
CA VAL A 170 -4.83 -8.82 13.70
C VAL A 170 -5.69 -10.02 14.02
N ALA A 171 -6.37 -10.54 13.00
CA ALA A 171 -7.19 -11.73 13.11
C ALA A 171 -6.77 -12.76 12.04
N ARG A 172 -6.96 -14.03 12.37
CA ARG A 172 -6.85 -15.12 11.39
C ARG A 172 -8.11 -15.12 10.51
N PRO A 173 -8.03 -15.34 9.18
CA PRO A 173 -9.21 -15.62 8.39
C PRO A 173 -9.92 -16.84 8.99
N LEU A 174 -11.22 -16.71 9.23
CA LEU A 174 -12.04 -17.85 9.55
C LEU A 174 -12.02 -18.76 8.32
N VAL A 175 -11.40 -19.93 8.46
CA VAL A 175 -11.53 -20.99 7.46
C VAL A 175 -13.03 -21.27 7.36
N THR A 176 -13.66 -20.88 6.26
CA THR A 176 -14.99 -21.39 5.95
C THR A 176 -14.79 -22.89 5.76
N PRO A 177 -15.51 -23.77 6.49
CA PRO A 177 -15.36 -25.21 6.28
C PRO A 177 -15.59 -25.48 4.81
N THR A 178 -14.56 -25.94 4.11
CA THR A 178 -14.72 -26.49 2.78
C THR A 178 -15.70 -27.64 2.94
N GLU A 179 -16.83 -27.60 2.25
CA GLU A 179 -17.75 -28.74 2.20
C GLU A 179 -16.92 -30.00 1.93
N PRO A 180 -17.13 -31.10 2.69
CA PRO A 180 -16.38 -32.31 2.46
C PRO A 180 -16.57 -32.74 1.02
N SER A 181 -15.45 -32.82 0.29
CA SER A 181 -15.40 -33.34 -1.07
C SER A 181 -16.19 -34.64 -1.11
N ALA A 182 -17.19 -34.71 -1.99
CA ALA A 182 -17.92 -35.93 -2.26
C ALA A 182 -16.92 -37.02 -2.67
N SER A 183 -16.56 -37.85 -1.69
CA SER A 183 -15.78 -39.06 -1.87
C SER A 183 -16.55 -39.94 -2.85
N ALA A 184 -15.88 -40.25 -3.95
CA ALA A 184 -16.26 -41.29 -4.87
C ALA A 184 -16.68 -42.56 -4.11
N ASN A 185 -17.97 -42.91 -4.20
CA ASN A 185 -18.41 -44.29 -3.99
C ASN A 185 -18.50 -44.95 -5.35
N ASN A 186 -17.34 -45.48 -5.77
CA ASN A 186 -17.27 -46.65 -6.63
C ASN A 186 -17.69 -47.87 -5.79
N LEU A 187 -18.44 -48.80 -6.41
CA LEU A 187 -18.46 -50.26 -6.25
C LEU A 187 -19.89 -50.82 -6.52
N PRO A 188 -20.05 -52.09 -6.94
CA PRO A 188 -19.36 -52.81 -8.00
C PRO A 188 -20.35 -53.42 -9.03
N ILE A 189 -19.80 -53.96 -10.12
CA ILE A 189 -20.48 -54.86 -11.06
C ILE A 189 -20.97 -56.11 -10.31
N VAL A 190 -22.23 -56.49 -10.51
CA VAL A 190 -22.70 -57.87 -10.31
C VAL A 190 -23.65 -58.25 -11.45
N SER A 191 -23.16 -59.22 -12.24
CA SER A 191 -23.79 -60.21 -13.12
C SER A 191 -25.03 -59.86 -13.95
#